data_AF-A0A175Y5W0-F1
#
_entry.id   AF-A0A175Y5W0-F1
#
_cell.length_a   1.000
_cell.length_b   1.000
_cell.length_c   1.000
_cell.angle_alpha   90.00
_cell.angle_beta   90.00
_cell.angle_gamma   90.00
#
_symmetry.space_group_name_H-M   'P 1'
#
loop_
_entity.id
_entity.type
_entity.pdbx_description
1 polymer ?
#
loop_
_entity_poly.entity_id
_entity_poly.type
_entity_poly.pdbx_seq_one_letter_code
_entity_poly.pdbx_strand_id
1 'polypeptide(L)' 'MARDIKTTQADPTAPRPVDPDGRQHDDWGLPLNGPARARALGLAGKPDPRDDPAAWAPVPAPATPPQD' A
#
# COMPACT_ATOMS: atom_id res chain seq x y z
N MET A 1 -32.86 26.80 7.96
CA MET A 1 -31.53 27.21 7.48
C MET A 1 -30.76 25.95 7.10
N ALA A 2 -30.56 25.72 5.80
CA ALA A 2 -29.74 24.60 5.31
C ALA A 2 -28.27 25.00 5.41
N ARG A 3 -27.39 24.07 5.81
CA ARG A 3 -25.95 24.29 5.90
C ARG A 3 -25.36 23.80 4.58
N ASP A 4 -24.78 24.70 3.79
CA ASP A 4 -24.06 24.31 2.58
C ASP A 4 -22.78 23.55 2.96
N ILE A 5 -22.74 22.25 2.68
CA ILE A 5 -21.54 21.43 2.90
C ILE A 5 -20.65 21.58 1.67
N LYS A 6 -19.60 22.40 1.78
CA LYS A 6 -18.55 22.48 0.76
C LYS A 6 -17.61 21.30 0.90
N THR A 7 -17.67 20.34 -0.03
CA THR A 7 -16.65 19.29 -0.15
C THR A 7 -15.44 19.81 -0.91
N THR A 8 -14.24 19.43 -0.47
CA THR A 8 -12.95 19.84 -1.09
C THR A 8 -12.52 18.90 -2.21
N GLN A 9 -13.29 17.84 -2.49
CA GLN A 9 -12.91 16.83 -3.46
C GLN A 9 -13.14 17.37 -4.88
N ALA A 10 -12.11 18.07 -5.41
CA ALA A 10 -12.07 18.62 -6.75
C ALA A 10 -11.77 17.54 -7.81
N ASP A 11 -10.96 16.54 -7.45
CA ASP A 11 -10.47 15.51 -8.37
C ASP A 11 -10.91 14.09 -7.97
N PRO A 12 -11.15 13.20 -8.96
CA PRO A 12 -11.38 11.78 -8.70
C PRO A 12 -10.17 11.11 -8.06
N THR A 13 -10.39 10.22 -7.10
CA THR A 13 -9.32 9.37 -6.57
C THR A 13 -8.78 8.48 -7.68
N ALA A 14 -7.45 8.40 -7.80
CA ALA A 14 -6.81 7.53 -8.78
C ALA A 14 -7.25 6.05 -8.60
N PRO A 15 -7.40 5.29 -9.69
CA PRO A 15 -7.71 3.87 -9.62
C PRO A 15 -6.58 3.11 -8.93
N ARG A 16 -6.95 2.07 -8.17
CA ARG A 16 -5.96 1.22 -7.50
C ARG A 16 -5.15 0.37 -8.48
N PRO A 17 -3.89 0.03 -8.15
CA PRO A 17 -3.12 -0.94 -8.91
C PRO A 17 -3.86 -2.29 -8.99
N VAL A 18 -3.71 -2.98 -10.12
CA VAL A 18 -4.25 -4.32 -10.35
C VAL A 18 -3.17 -5.26 -10.87
N ASP A 19 -3.23 -6.53 -10.47
CA ASP A 19 -2.36 -7.58 -11.01
C ASP A 19 -2.87 -8.12 -12.37
N PRO A 20 -2.10 -8.97 -13.08
CA PRO A 20 -2.53 -9.56 -14.34
C PRO A 20 -3.80 -10.42 -14.25
N ASP A 21 -4.16 -10.88 -13.05
CA ASP A 21 -5.41 -11.62 -12.79
C ASP A 21 -6.59 -10.66 -12.51
N GLY A 22 -6.37 -9.34 -12.54
CA GLY A 22 -7.37 -8.31 -12.30
C GLY A 22 -7.68 -8.04 -10.82
N ARG A 23 -6.87 -8.54 -9.88
CA ARG A 23 -7.08 -8.30 -8.45
C ARG A 23 -6.48 -6.96 -8.05
N GLN A 24 -7.25 -6.17 -7.32
CA GLN A 24 -6.79 -4.89 -6.77
C GLN A 24 -5.79 -5.11 -5.65
N HIS A 25 -4.75 -4.28 -5.64
CA HIS A 25 -3.75 -4.25 -4.59
C HIS A 25 -3.90 -2.99 -3.71
N ASP A 26 -3.46 -3.12 -2.47
CA ASP A 26 -3.33 -2.02 -1.52
C ASP A 26 -2.03 -1.23 -1.75
N ASP A 27 -1.81 -0.23 -0.91
CA ASP A 27 -0.66 0.67 -1.03
C ASP A 27 0.67 -0.01 -0.66
N TRP A 28 0.62 -1.23 -0.10
CA TRP A 28 1.78 -2.09 0.15
C TRP A 28 2.03 -3.11 -0.97
N GLY A 29 1.24 -3.05 -2.05
CA GLY A 29 1.34 -4.00 -3.17
C GLY A 29 0.79 -5.39 -2.83
N LEU A 30 -0.03 -5.50 -1.79
CA LEU A 30 -0.67 -6.75 -1.40
C LEU A 30 -2.09 -6.83 -1.95
N PRO A 31 -2.61 -8.04 -2.25
CA PRO A 31 -4.02 -8.21 -2.58
C PRO A 31 -4.92 -7.62 -1.49
N LEU A 32 -5.95 -6.87 -1.90
CA LEU A 32 -6.75 -6.05 -0.99
C LEU A 32 -7.34 -6.84 0.19
N ASN A 33 -7.86 -8.05 -0.07
CA ASN A 33 -8.70 -8.78 0.90
C ASN A 33 -8.42 -10.29 0.93
N GLY A 34 -8.65 -10.88 2.11
CA GLY A 34 -9.00 -12.29 2.25
C GLY A 34 -7.83 -13.28 2.05
N PRO A 35 -8.11 -14.49 1.53
CA PRO A 35 -7.11 -15.57 1.41
C PRO A 35 -5.93 -15.22 0.49
N ALA A 36 -6.14 -14.36 -0.50
CA ALA A 36 -5.07 -13.93 -1.40
C ALA A 36 -4.01 -13.12 -0.66
N ARG A 37 -4.44 -12.23 0.25
CA ARG A 37 -3.54 -11.45 1.10
C ARG A 37 -2.74 -12.36 2.03
N ALA A 38 -3.40 -13.30 2.71
CA ALA A 38 -2.73 -14.27 3.58
C ALA A 38 -1.68 -15.11 2.83
N ARG A 39 -1.98 -15.53 1.60
CA ARG A 39 -1.00 -16.23 0.73
C ARG A 39 0.18 -15.34 0.35
N ALA A 40 -0.07 -14.09 -0.04
CA ALA A 40 0.99 -13.15 -0.39
C ALA A 40 1.92 -12.87 0.80
N LEU A 41 1.35 -12.67 2.00
CA LEU A 41 2.12 -12.52 3.24
C LEU A 41 2.95 -13.77 3.55
N GLY A 42 2.35 -14.96 3.43
CA GLY A 42 3.05 -16.23 3.63
C GLY A 42 4.21 -16.45 2.65
N LEU A 43 4.03 -16.07 1.37
CA LEU A 43 5.08 -16.14 0.34
C LEU A 43 6.20 -15.12 0.59
N ALA A 44 5.85 -13.92 1.05
CA ALA A 44 6.82 -12.90 1.41
C ALA A 44 7.58 -13.21 2.71
N GLY A 45 7.06 -14.12 3.54
CA GLY A 45 7.60 -14.40 4.87
C GLY A 45 7.53 -13.18 5.81
N LYS A 46 6.59 -12.26 5.55
CA LYS A 46 6.44 -11.00 6.30
C LYS A 46 5.11 -10.96 7.03
N PRO A 47 5.05 -10.32 8.22
CA PRO A 47 3.80 -10.06 8.91
C PRO A 47 2.91 -9.10 8.11
N ASP A 48 1.65 -8.98 8.49
CA ASP A 48 0.74 -8.01 7.91
C ASP A 48 1.24 -6.57 8.18
N PRO A 49 1.36 -5.69 7.17
CA PRO A 49 1.79 -4.30 7.39
C PRO A 49 0.83 -3.49 8.27
N ARG A 50 -0.42 -3.95 8.45
CA ARG A 50 -1.36 -3.36 9.41
C ARG A 50 -0.91 -3.59 10.85
N ASP A 51 -0.33 -4.76 11.12
CA ASP A 51 0.07 -5.18 12.46
C ASP A 51 1.55 -4.86 12.74
N ASP A 52 2.39 -4.97 11.71
CA ASP A 52 3.82 -4.62 11.75
C ASP A 52 4.23 -3.87 10.46
N PRO A 53 3.98 -2.55 10.41
CA PRO A 53 4.39 -1.72 9.28
C PRO A 53 5.92 -1.60 9.13
N ALA A 54 6.69 -1.83 10.21
CA ALA A 54 8.14 -1.70 10.18
C ALA A 54 8.80 -2.78 9.32
N ALA A 55 8.24 -3.99 9.29
CA ALA A 55 8.69 -5.08 8.41
C ALA A 55 8.54 -4.77 6.90
N TRP A 56 7.77 -3.74 6.57
CA TRP A 56 7.47 -3.29 5.20
C TRP A 56 8.13 -1.96 4.83
N ALA A 57 8.84 -1.33 5.77
CA ALA A 57 9.61 -0.14 5.47
C ALA A 57 10.69 -0.46 4.41
N PRO A 58 10.91 0.43 3.43
CA PRO A 58 12.06 0.29 2.55
C PRO A 58 13.33 0.25 3.41
N VAL A 59 14.16 -0.77 3.22
CA VAL A 59 15.47 -0.82 3.87
C VAL A 59 16.20 0.46 3.45
N PRO A 60 16.63 1.32 4.39
CA PRO A 60 17.37 2.51 4.04
C PRO A 60 18.57 2.06 3.20
N ALA A 61 18.68 2.60 1.98
CA ALA A 61 19.81 2.29 1.12
C ALA A 61 21.10 2.54 1.93
N PRO A 62 22.08 1.63 1.89
CA PRO A 62 23.34 1.86 2.59
C PRO A 62 23.88 3.20 2.11
N ALA A 63 24.17 4.10 3.06
CA ALA A 63 24.69 5.42 2.77
C ALA A 63 25.86 5.25 1.80
N THR A 64 25.71 5.72 0.56
CA THR A 64 26.80 5.73 -0.41
C THR A 64 27.93 6.51 0.25
N PRO A 65 29.13 5.93 0.44
CA PRO A 65 30.23 6.66 1.05
C PRO A 65 30.53 7.89 0.17
N PRO A 66 30.87 9.04 0.78
CA PRO A 66 31.23 10.23 0.01
C PRO A 66 32.35 9.87 -0.96
N GLN A 67 32.10 10.10 -2.25
CA GLN A 67 33.14 10.07 -3.27
C GLN A 67 33.99 11.32 -3.05
N ASP A 68 35.24 11.11 -2.64
CA ASP A 68 36.30 12.13 -2.53
C ASP A 68 36.82 12.51 -3.93
#